data_AF-A0A497NYL0-F1
#
_entry.id   AF-A0A497NYL0-F1
#
_cell.length_a   1.000
_cell.length_b   1.000
_cell.length_c   1.000
_cell.angle_alpha   90.00
_cell.angle_beta   90.00
_cell.angle_gamma   90.00
#
_symmetry.space_group_name_H-M   'P 1'
#
loop_
_entity.id
_entity.type
_entity.pdbx_description
1 polymer ?
#
loop_
_entity_poly.entity_id
_entity_poly.type
_entity_poly.pdbx_seq_one_letter_code
_entity_poly.pdbx_strand_id
1 'polypeptide(L)'
;MAPFFERFKFYSTLPNLGDIMVYCSKCAEKLPENAYFCLKCGTRTRNGVTAGISPPWNWEKQLEQTLSTVVKEMEKAVESVRKSINKSNQKISVSCSSCGEKNLGSAKYCYKCGSELK
;
A
#
# COMPACT_ATOMS: atom_id res chain seq x y z
N MET A 1 27.49 40.50 28.61
CA MET A 1 26.25 40.42 27.81
C MET A 1 26.61 40.81 26.39
N ALA A 2 27.07 39.84 25.60
CA ALA A 2 27.46 40.04 24.20
C ALA A 2 26.27 39.70 23.28
N PRO A 3 26.07 40.41 22.17
CA PRO A 3 24.82 40.36 21.41
C PRO A 3 24.67 39.05 20.63
N PHE A 4 23.44 38.55 20.63
CA PHE A 4 22.94 37.29 20.07
C PHE A 4 23.12 37.12 18.55
N PHE A 5 23.62 38.13 17.83
CA PHE A 5 23.59 38.18 16.35
C PHE A 5 24.87 37.73 15.63
N GLU A 6 25.97 37.47 16.32
CA GLU A 6 27.25 37.04 15.70
C GLU A 6 27.35 35.52 15.45
N ARG A 7 26.39 34.73 15.94
CA ARG A 7 26.45 33.26 15.85
C ARG A 7 26.02 32.69 14.49
N PHE A 8 25.43 33.52 13.63
CA PHE A 8 25.02 33.14 12.27
C PHE A 8 26.14 33.25 11.22
N LYS A 9 27.24 33.96 11.51
CA LYS A 9 28.40 34.03 10.60
C LYS A 9 29.39 32.88 10.78
N PHE A 10 29.22 32.04 11.80
CA PHE A 10 30.12 30.90 12.06
C PHE A 10 29.78 29.66 11.24
N TYR A 11 28.57 29.58 10.68
CA TYR A 11 28.15 28.44 9.84
C TYR A 11 28.46 28.62 8.36
N SER A 12 28.90 29.82 7.92
CA SER A 12 29.19 30.11 6.51
C SER A 12 30.63 29.84 6.07
N THR A 13 31.47 29.28 6.95
CA THR A 13 32.86 28.86 6.63
C THR A 13 33.12 27.41 7.03
N LEU A 14 32.14 26.53 6.85
CA LEU A 14 32.46 25.11 6.70
C LEU A 14 32.95 24.91 5.26
N PRO A 15 34.16 24.36 5.04
CA PRO A 15 34.58 24.01 3.69
C PRO A 15 33.51 23.11 3.10
N ASN A 16 33.07 23.42 1.88
CA ASN A 16 32.28 22.51 1.06
C ASN A 16 32.96 21.14 1.14
N LEU A 17 32.43 20.22 1.97
CA LEU A 17 32.77 18.81 1.94
C LEU A 17 32.20 18.32 0.61
N GLY A 18 32.97 18.58 -0.45
CA GLY A 18 32.69 18.05 -1.77
C GLY A 18 32.43 16.57 -1.61
N ASP A 19 31.28 16.15 -2.13
CA ASP A 19 30.70 14.84 -1.91
C ASP A 19 31.73 13.75 -2.17
N ILE A 20 32.33 13.21 -1.10
CA ILE A 20 33.05 11.95 -1.20
C ILE A 20 31.93 10.94 -1.47
N MET A 21 31.89 10.42 -2.68
CA MET A 21 30.88 9.48 -3.12
C MET A 21 31.47 8.09 -3.03
N VAL A 22 30.77 7.21 -2.31
CA VAL A 22 31.11 5.79 -2.18
C VAL A 22 30.16 4.96 -3.01
N TYR A 23 30.55 3.72 -3.26
CA TYR A 23 29.69 2.76 -3.93
C TYR A 23 29.21 1.70 -2.94
N CYS A 24 27.94 1.33 -3.05
CA CYS A 24 27.38 0.24 -2.27
C CYS A 24 28.13 -1.06 -2.59
N SER A 25 28.66 -1.73 -1.56
CA SER A 25 29.36 -3.01 -1.71
C SER A 25 28.48 -4.16 -2.25
N LYS A 26 27.15 -4.04 -2.18
CA LYS A 26 26.21 -5.07 -2.65
C LYS A 26 25.68 -4.84 -4.06
N CYS A 27 25.31 -3.60 -4.40
CA CYS A 27 24.59 -3.30 -5.65
C CYS A 27 25.28 -2.23 -6.52
N ALA A 28 26.48 -1.80 -6.13
CA ALA A 28 27.28 -0.78 -6.82
C ALA A 28 26.59 0.59 -7.00
N GLU A 29 25.51 0.86 -6.28
CA GLU A 29 24.84 2.15 -6.31
C GLU A 29 25.74 3.25 -5.74
N LYS A 30 25.71 4.43 -6.35
CA LYS A 30 26.46 5.59 -5.89
C LYS A 30 25.75 6.17 -4.66
N LEU A 31 26.47 6.32 -3.55
CA LEU A 31 25.95 6.78 -2.26
C LEU A 31 26.79 7.93 -1.73
N PRO A 32 26.20 8.85 -0.94
CA PRO A 32 26.99 9.80 -0.19
C PRO A 32 27.80 9.05 0.88
N GLU A 33 29.03 9.49 1.16
CA GLU A 33 29.90 8.87 2.17
C GLU A 33 29.15 8.64 3.48
N ASN A 34 28.46 9.67 3.99
CA ASN A 34 27.76 9.62 5.28
C ASN A 34 26.48 8.76 5.29
N ALA A 35 26.11 8.09 4.19
CA ALA A 35 24.98 7.18 4.19
C ALA A 35 25.19 6.03 5.17
N TYR A 36 24.20 5.71 5.99
CA TYR A 36 24.21 4.53 6.88
C TYR A 36 23.65 3.27 6.22
N PHE A 37 22.79 3.44 5.21
CA PHE A 37 22.20 2.37 4.41
C PHE A 37 22.19 2.76 2.93
N CYS A 38 22.26 1.75 2.05
CA CYS A 38 22.06 1.94 0.62
C CYS A 38 20.58 2.23 0.32
N LEU A 39 20.28 3.33 -0.36
CA LEU A 39 18.91 3.71 -0.71
C LEU A 39 18.26 2.76 -1.73
N LYS A 40 19.07 2.07 -2.54
CA LYS A 40 18.58 1.14 -3.56
C LYS A 40 18.31 -0.27 -3.03
N CYS A 41 19.18 -0.77 -2.15
CA CYS A 41 19.13 -2.18 -1.75
C CYS A 41 19.07 -2.40 -0.22
N GLY A 42 18.96 -1.34 0.57
CA GLY A 42 18.82 -1.39 2.03
C GLY A 42 20.05 -1.90 2.79
N THR A 43 21.15 -2.20 2.10
CA THR A 43 22.33 -2.79 2.75
C THR A 43 23.05 -1.75 3.60
N ARG A 44 23.37 -2.13 4.83
CA ARG A 44 24.11 -1.30 5.78
C ARG A 44 25.51 -0.99 5.24
N THR A 45 25.87 0.28 5.26
CA THR A 45 27.18 0.75 4.80
C THR A 45 28.22 0.62 5.91
N ARG A 46 29.50 0.87 5.59
CA ARG A 46 30.59 0.95 6.57
C ARG A 46 30.28 1.97 7.67
N ASN A 47 29.79 3.14 7.31
CA ASN A 47 29.43 4.18 8.28
C ASN A 47 28.27 3.75 9.17
N GLY A 48 27.30 3.00 8.62
CA GLY A 48 26.24 2.39 9.43
C GLY A 48 26.79 1.38 10.44
N VAL A 49 27.83 0.63 10.09
CA VAL A 49 28.51 -0.32 10.99
C VAL A 49 29.28 0.44 12.08
N THR A 50 30.12 1.40 11.71
CA THR A 50 30.94 2.19 12.65
C THR A 50 30.08 2.98 13.64
N ALA A 51 28.96 3.54 13.19
CA ALA A 51 28.03 4.26 14.05
C ALA A 51 27.18 3.34 14.96
N GLY A 52 27.32 2.01 14.85
CA GLY A 52 26.51 1.07 15.64
C GLY A 52 25.04 1.02 15.26
N ILE A 53 24.63 1.71 14.18
CA ILE A 53 23.22 1.81 13.72
C ILE A 53 22.78 0.48 13.10
N SER A 54 22.18 -0.40 13.90
CA SER A 54 21.59 -1.63 13.36
C SER A 54 20.55 -1.31 12.29
N PRO A 55 20.36 -2.17 11.28
CA PRO A 55 19.13 -2.15 10.51
C PRO A 55 17.95 -2.13 11.49
N PRO A 56 16.87 -1.40 11.21
CA PRO A 56 15.64 -1.59 11.95
C PRO A 56 15.22 -3.05 11.71
N TRP A 57 15.53 -3.93 12.65
CA TRP A 57 15.14 -5.33 12.57
C TRP A 57 13.66 -5.45 12.90
N ASN A 58 12.96 -6.35 12.21
CA ASN A 58 11.64 -6.89 12.58
C ASN A 58 10.39 -5.99 12.36
N TRP A 59 10.52 -4.78 11.79
CA TRP A 59 9.33 -3.98 11.43
C TRP A 59 8.57 -4.57 10.22
N GLU A 60 9.24 -5.32 9.33
CA GLU A 60 8.58 -6.05 8.23
C GLU A 60 7.57 -7.07 8.75
N LYS A 61 7.96 -7.89 9.72
CA LYS A 61 7.07 -8.92 10.27
C LYS A 61 5.87 -8.31 11.00
N GLN A 62 6.07 -7.20 11.69
CA GLN A 62 4.98 -6.49 12.37
C GLN A 62 4.05 -5.83 11.34
N LEU A 63 4.60 -5.21 10.29
CA LEU A 63 3.82 -4.59 9.23
C LEU A 63 3.01 -5.61 8.43
N GLU A 64 3.60 -6.77 8.11
CA GLU A 64 2.91 -7.88 7.46
C GLU A 64 1.71 -8.37 8.28
N GLN A 65 1.88 -8.54 9.59
CA GLN A 65 0.81 -8.97 10.48
C GLN A 65 -0.33 -7.94 10.57
N THR A 66 0.02 -6.65 10.68
CA THR A 66 -0.96 -5.56 10.72
C THR A 66 -1.71 -5.44 9.41
N LEU A 67 -1.02 -5.45 8.26
CA LEU A 67 -1.65 -5.38 6.95
C LEU A 67 -2.54 -6.60 6.67
N SER A 68 -2.12 -7.81 7.06
CA SER A 68 -2.93 -9.01 6.91
C SER A 68 -4.25 -8.93 7.68
N THR A 69 -4.23 -8.33 8.87
CA THR A 69 -5.44 -8.15 9.69
C THR A 69 -6.39 -7.17 9.03
N VAL A 70 -5.89 -6.03 8.55
CA VAL A 70 -6.69 -5.02 7.84
C VAL A 70 -7.33 -5.62 6.58
N VAL A 71 -6.56 -6.36 5.77
CA VAL A 71 -7.09 -6.99 4.54
C VAL A 71 -8.22 -7.98 4.87
N LYS A 72 -8.04 -8.82 5.90
CA LYS A 72 -9.09 -9.79 6.31
C LYS A 72 -10.38 -9.11 6.76
N GLU A 73 -10.28 -7.99 7.48
CA GLU A 73 -11.47 -7.24 7.90
C GLU A 73 -12.17 -6.58 6.71
N MET A 74 -11.40 -6.02 5.77
CA MET A 74 -11.94 -5.48 4.52
C MET A 74 -12.64 -6.55 3.67
N GLU A 75 -12.05 -7.74 3.54
CA GLU A 75 -12.64 -8.86 2.80
C GLU A 75 -13.99 -9.29 3.39
N LYS A 76 -14.10 -9.36 4.73
CA LYS A 76 -15.36 -9.66 5.42
C LYS A 76 -16.42 -8.61 5.15
N ALA A 77 -16.04 -7.33 5.19
CA ALA A 77 -16.95 -6.23 4.89
C ALA A 77 -17.46 -6.32 3.44
N VAL A 78 -16.57 -6.55 2.47
CA VAL A 78 -16.92 -6.70 1.04
C VAL A 78 -17.85 -7.91 0.83
N GLU A 79 -17.60 -9.03 1.52
CA GLU A 79 -18.41 -10.23 1.39
C GLU A 79 -19.85 -10.02 1.91
N SER A 80 -20.02 -9.24 2.99
CA SER A 80 -21.36 -8.87 3.49
C SER A 80 -22.16 -8.04 2.48
N VAL A 81 -21.48 -7.14 1.75
CA VAL A 81 -22.07 -6.34 0.68
C VAL A 81 -22.46 -7.23 -0.50
N ARG A 82 -21.58 -8.14 -0.92
CA ARG A 82 -21.87 -9.11 -2.01
C ARG A 82 -23.11 -9.95 -1.71
N LYS A 83 -23.24 -10.47 -0.49
CA LYS A 83 -24.42 -11.25 -0.08
C LYS A 83 -25.71 -10.44 -0.14
N SER A 84 -25.65 -9.17 0.25
CA SER A 84 -26.78 -8.25 0.19
C SER A 84 -27.19 -7.92 -1.26
N ILE A 85 -26.22 -7.74 -2.17
CA ILE A 85 -26.46 -7.55 -3.61
C ILE A 85 -27.06 -8.81 -4.24
N ASN A 86 -26.54 -10.00 -3.94
CA ASN A 86 -27.09 -11.24 -4.47
C ASN A 86 -28.52 -11.51 -3.98
N LYS A 87 -28.81 -11.25 -2.71
CA LYS A 87 -30.15 -11.43 -2.13
C LYS A 87 -31.17 -10.44 -2.69
N SER A 88 -30.76 -9.21 -2.96
CA SER A 88 -31.61 -8.20 -3.60
C SER A 88 -31.87 -8.52 -5.08
N ASN A 89 -30.85 -8.98 -5.82
CA ASN A 89 -31.03 -9.43 -7.21
C ASN A 89 -31.98 -10.63 -7.34
N GLN A 90 -31.96 -11.58 -6.40
CA GLN A 90 -32.93 -12.69 -6.39
C GLN A 90 -34.38 -12.23 -6.16
N LYS A 91 -34.59 -11.16 -5.37
CA LYS A 91 -35.93 -10.58 -5.13
C LYS A 91 -36.47 -9.80 -6.33
N ILE A 92 -35.62 -9.35 -7.24
CA ILE A 92 -35.98 -8.58 -8.43
C ILE A 92 -35.98 -9.48 -9.68
N SER A 93 -35.89 -10.80 -9.54
CA SER A 93 -35.91 -11.73 -10.67
C SER A 93 -37.06 -12.73 -10.56
N VAL A 94 -37.75 -12.99 -11.67
CA VAL A 94 -38.76 -14.05 -11.82
C VAL A 94 -38.29 -15.02 -12.91
N SER A 95 -38.44 -16.33 -12.67
CA SER A 95 -38.11 -17.36 -13.67
C SER A 95 -39.34 -17.69 -14.52
N CYS A 96 -39.17 -17.75 -15.83
CA CYS A 96 -40.24 -18.16 -16.75
C CYS A 96 -40.58 -19.64 -16.58
N SER A 97 -41.86 -19.97 -16.38
CA SER A 97 -42.34 -21.36 -16.25
C SER A 97 -42.27 -22.14 -17.56
N SER A 98 -42.35 -21.46 -18.72
CA SER A 98 -42.35 -22.13 -20.03
C SER A 98 -40.95 -22.45 -20.57
N CYS A 99 -39.94 -21.61 -20.31
CA CYS A 99 -38.59 -21.79 -20.87
C CYS A 99 -37.44 -21.70 -19.85
N GLY A 100 -37.73 -21.39 -18.59
CA GLY A 100 -36.73 -21.32 -17.50
C GLY A 100 -35.91 -20.03 -17.44
N GLU A 101 -36.07 -19.08 -18.38
CA GLU A 101 -35.26 -17.85 -18.43
C GLU A 101 -35.52 -16.91 -17.23
N LYS A 102 -34.47 -16.27 -16.72
CA LYS A 102 -34.59 -15.28 -15.63
C LYS A 102 -34.92 -13.91 -16.19
N ASN A 103 -36.03 -13.35 -15.73
CA ASN A 103 -36.55 -12.07 -16.15
C ASN A 103 -36.58 -11.11 -14.95
N LEU A 104 -36.73 -9.80 -15.21
CA LEU A 104 -36.99 -8.82 -14.15
C LEU A 104 -38.34 -9.14 -13.47
N GLY A 105 -38.41 -9.04 -12.16
CA GLY A 105 -39.62 -9.33 -11.37
C GLY A 105 -40.79 -8.38 -11.64
N SER A 106 -40.52 -7.26 -12.32
CA SER A 106 -41.52 -6.33 -12.85
C SER A 106 -41.97 -6.65 -14.29
N ALA A 107 -41.33 -7.59 -14.99
CA ALA A 107 -41.68 -7.95 -16.35
C ALA A 107 -43.04 -8.66 -16.42
N LYS A 108 -43.87 -8.29 -17.40
CA LYS A 108 -45.15 -8.96 -17.69
C LYS A 108 -44.96 -10.21 -18.58
N TYR A 109 -44.05 -10.14 -19.54
CA TYR A 109 -43.78 -11.20 -20.51
C TYR A 109 -42.30 -11.59 -20.48
N CYS A 110 -42.02 -12.84 -20.80
CA CYS A 110 -40.67 -13.36 -20.97
C CYS A 110 -40.03 -12.75 -22.21
N TYR A 111 -38.89 -12.08 -22.07
CA TYR A 111 -38.21 -11.46 -23.21
C TYR A 111 -37.68 -12.49 -24.23
N LYS A 112 -37.56 -13.75 -23.82
CA LYS A 112 -37.00 -14.83 -24.64
C LYS A 112 -38.07 -15.62 -25.40
N CYS A 113 -39.14 -16.05 -24.72
CA CYS A 113 -40.16 -16.92 -25.30
C CYS A 113 -41.54 -16.29 -25.43
N GLY A 114 -41.73 -15.05 -24.94
CA GLY A 114 -43.00 -14.32 -25.01
C GLY A 114 -44.06 -14.76 -23.99
N SER A 115 -43.86 -15.86 -23.28
CA SER A 115 -44.82 -16.36 -22.27
C SER A 115 -45.03 -15.35 -21.13
N GLU A 116 -46.26 -15.26 -20.63
CA GLU A 116 -46.59 -14.39 -19.50
C GLU A 116 -45.91 -14.86 -18.21
N LEU A 117 -45.43 -13.91 -17.40
CA LEU A 117 -44.65 -14.16 -16.17
C LEU A 117 -45.44 -13.86 -14.89
N LYS A 118 -46.62 -13.26 -15.02
CA LYS A 118 -47.57 -12.96 -13.94
C LYS A 118 -48.98 -13.20 -14.41
#